data_AF-A0A4R3VMP8-F1
#
_entry.id   AF-A0A4R3VMP8-F1
#
_cell.length_a   1.000
_cell.length_b   1.000
_cell.length_c   1.000
_cell.angle_alpha   90.00
_cell.angle_beta   90.00
_cell.angle_gamma   90.00
#
_symmetry.space_group_name_H-M   'P 1'
#
loop_
_entity.id
_entity.type
_entity.pdbx_description
1 polymer ?
#
loop_
_entity_poly.entity_id
_entity_poly.type
_entity_poly.pdbx_seq_one_letter_code
_entity_poly.pdbx_strand_id
1 'polypeptide(L)'
;MGNDEIKNKLVSILASQQAQGRTPEQAVENILQALGGRAGDVSRISVLTSTLIADVLYTVYQETITYRQIALLLRKLGYADRDIAVALHASYPQLTTQDVDELFIAP
;
A
#
# COMPACT_ATOMS: atom_id res chain seq x y z
N MET A 1 -14.63 13.22 -8.15
CA MET A 1 -13.62 14.20 -7.70
C MET A 1 -13.03 13.88 -6.30
N GLY A 2 -13.22 12.69 -5.70
CA GLY A 2 -12.76 12.42 -4.33
C GLY A 2 -11.43 11.65 -4.16
N ASN A 3 -11.10 10.71 -5.05
CA ASN A 3 -9.94 9.82 -4.85
C ASN A 3 -8.59 10.49 -5.15
N ASP A 4 -8.49 11.34 -6.19
CA ASP A 4 -7.22 11.97 -6.57
C ASP A 4 -6.69 12.97 -5.52
N GLU A 5 -7.57 13.67 -4.80
CA GLU A 5 -7.13 14.62 -3.77
C GLU A 5 -6.54 13.89 -2.56
N ILE A 6 -7.20 12.80 -2.13
CA ILE A 6 -6.72 11.94 -1.05
C ILE A 6 -5.43 11.25 -1.46
N LYS A 7 -5.35 10.77 -2.71
CA LYS A 7 -4.11 10.25 -3.30
C LYS A 7 -2.99 11.26 -3.16
N ASN A 8 -3.18 12.48 -3.67
CA ASN A 8 -2.14 13.53 -3.65
C ASN A 8 -1.72 13.93 -2.23
N LYS A 9 -2.66 13.98 -1.28
CA LYS A 9 -2.34 14.20 0.14
C LYS A 9 -1.49 13.07 0.71
N LEU A 10 -1.87 11.81 0.45
CA LEU A 10 -1.09 10.65 0.92
C LEU A 10 0.28 10.61 0.28
N VAL A 11 0.39 10.84 -1.04
CA VAL A 11 1.67 10.97 -1.74
C VAL A 11 2.52 12.04 -1.08
N SER A 12 1.97 13.22 -0.79
CA SER A 12 2.73 14.30 -0.17
C SER A 12 3.20 13.95 1.26
N ILE A 13 2.34 13.31 2.05
CA ILE A 13 2.69 12.87 3.41
C ILE A 13 3.77 11.79 3.36
N LEU A 14 3.60 10.77 2.52
CA LEU A 14 4.56 9.68 2.34
C LEU A 14 5.88 10.19 1.75
N ALA A 15 5.85 11.09 0.78
CA ALA A 15 7.04 11.72 0.21
C ALA A 15 7.80 12.54 1.24
N SER A 16 7.09 13.29 2.09
CA SER A 16 7.70 14.00 3.21
C SER A 16 8.35 13.02 4.20
N GLN A 17 7.71 11.89 4.47
CA GLN A 17 8.26 10.83 5.33
C GLN A 17 9.48 10.15 4.70
N GLN A 18 9.45 9.87 3.41
CA GLN A 18 10.57 9.30 2.65
C GLN A 18 11.76 10.27 2.65
N ALA A 19 11.52 11.57 2.48
CA ALA A 19 12.55 12.62 2.59
C ALA A 19 13.17 12.72 4.00
N GLN A 20 12.43 12.30 5.04
CA GLN A 20 12.93 12.17 6.41
C GLN A 20 13.67 10.84 6.65
N GLY A 21 13.84 10.00 5.61
CA GLY A 21 14.48 8.69 5.70
C GLY A 21 13.58 7.59 6.27
N ARG A 22 12.26 7.79 6.34
CA ARG A 22 11.33 6.76 6.84
C ARG A 22 11.09 5.68 5.81
N THR A 23 11.07 4.44 6.28
CA THR A 23 10.75 3.27 5.44
C THR A 23 9.27 3.24 5.07
N PRO A 24 8.89 2.57 3.97
CA PRO A 24 7.49 2.43 3.59
C PRO A 24 6.65 1.77 4.68
N GLU A 25 7.22 0.85 5.46
CA GLU A 25 6.59 0.27 6.65
C GLU A 25 6.21 1.32 7.69
N GLN A 26 7.16 2.15 8.11
CA GLN A 26 6.90 3.22 9.06
C GLN A 26 5.85 4.18 8.53
N ALA A 27 5.87 4.47 7.23
CA ALA A 27 4.97 5.43 6.66
C ALA A 27 3.53 4.89 6.55
N VAL A 28 3.36 3.59 6.27
CA VAL A 28 2.07 2.88 6.37
C VAL A 28 1.58 2.82 7.82
N GLU A 29 2.45 2.57 8.79
CA GLU A 29 2.09 2.63 10.20
C GLU A 29 1.64 4.03 10.63
N ASN A 30 2.28 5.09 10.12
CA ASN A 30 1.83 6.45 10.36
C ASN A 30 0.47 6.73 9.72
N ILE A 31 0.19 6.18 8.54
CA ILE A 31 -1.15 6.26 7.92
C ILE A 31 -2.18 5.56 8.81
N LEU A 32 -1.87 4.36 9.31
CA LEU A 32 -2.72 3.66 10.27
C LEU A 32 -3.04 4.49 11.51
N GLN A 33 -2.00 5.07 12.13
CA GLN A 33 -2.12 5.92 13.30
C GLN A 33 -2.92 7.20 13.01
N ALA A 34 -2.64 7.87 11.89
CA ALA A 34 -3.31 9.11 11.48
C ALA A 34 -4.80 8.90 11.15
N LEU A 35 -5.16 7.72 10.66
CA LEU A 35 -6.55 7.33 10.40
C LEU A 35 -7.28 6.85 11.66
N GLY A 36 -6.61 6.81 12.82
CA GLY A 36 -7.17 6.38 14.10
C GLY A 36 -7.55 4.90 14.14
N GLY A 37 -7.16 4.12 13.14
CA GLY A 37 -7.57 2.75 12.93
C GLY A 37 -6.52 1.76 13.40
N ARG A 38 -6.96 0.74 14.14
CA ARG A 38 -6.17 -0.50 14.30
C ARG A 38 -5.93 -1.09 12.91
N ALA A 39 -4.85 -1.86 12.74
CA ALA A 39 -4.40 -2.45 11.48
C ALA A 39 -5.40 -3.37 10.75
N GLY A 40 -6.66 -3.47 11.19
CA GLY A 40 -7.77 -4.13 10.49
C GLY A 40 -8.96 -3.22 10.14
N ASP A 41 -8.98 -1.94 10.53
CA ASP A 41 -10.08 -1.01 10.22
C ASP A 41 -9.85 -0.20 8.93
N VAL A 42 -8.65 -0.28 8.33
CA VAL A 42 -8.36 0.46 7.09
C VAL A 42 -9.18 -0.06 5.91
N SER A 43 -9.43 -1.38 5.86
CA SER A 43 -10.35 -1.94 4.86
C SER A 43 -11.80 -1.43 4.99
N ARG A 44 -12.18 -0.83 6.13
CA ARG A 44 -13.51 -0.19 6.32
C ARG A 44 -13.52 1.28 5.94
N ILE A 45 -12.35 1.90 5.80
CA ILE A 45 -12.22 3.25 5.28
C ILE A 45 -12.41 3.15 3.77
N SER A 46 -13.68 3.21 3.35
CA SER A 46 -14.16 2.98 1.97
C SER A 46 -13.43 3.80 0.88
N VAL A 47 -12.67 4.83 1.28
CA VAL A 47 -11.90 5.71 0.38
C VAL A 47 -10.44 5.26 0.17
N LEU A 48 -9.90 4.36 1.00
CA LEU A 48 -8.55 3.83 0.87
C LEU A 48 -8.62 2.41 0.34
N THR A 49 -8.60 2.27 -0.98
CA THR A 49 -8.50 0.96 -1.63
C THR A 49 -7.07 0.44 -1.60
N SER A 50 -6.89 -0.88 -1.65
CA SER A 50 -5.57 -1.51 -1.74
C SER A 50 -4.75 -0.98 -2.93
N THR A 51 -5.41 -0.76 -4.07
CA THR A 51 -4.83 -0.16 -5.29
C THR A 51 -4.30 1.24 -5.05
N LEU A 52 -5.01 2.07 -4.28
CA LEU A 52 -4.58 3.43 -3.98
C LEU A 52 -3.33 3.42 -3.12
N ILE A 53 -3.31 2.63 -2.05
CA ILE A 53 -2.14 2.53 -1.17
C ILE A 53 -0.93 1.98 -1.91
N ALA A 54 -1.10 0.91 -2.70
CA ALA A 54 -0.03 0.33 -3.52
C ALA A 54 0.55 1.36 -4.49
N ASP A 55 -0.31 2.09 -5.20
CA ASP A 55 0.09 3.09 -6.18
C ASP A 55 0.81 4.29 -5.53
N VAL A 56 0.34 4.75 -4.37
CA VAL A 56 0.98 5.83 -3.62
C VAL A 56 2.35 5.39 -3.11
N LEU A 57 2.45 4.18 -2.53
CA LEU A 57 3.72 3.63 -2.05
C LEU A 57 4.71 3.47 -3.21
N TYR A 58 4.24 2.91 -4.32
CA TYR A 58 5.03 2.77 -5.54
C TYR A 58 5.46 4.13 -6.09
N THR A 59 4.59 5.15 -6.07
CA THR A 59 4.92 6.50 -6.56
C THR A 59 5.97 7.18 -5.70
N VAL A 60 5.91 7.02 -4.38
CA VAL A 60 6.81 7.70 -3.43
C VAL A 60 8.14 7.00 -3.32
N TYR A 61 8.11 5.67 -3.19
CA TYR A 61 9.31 4.87 -2.94
C TYR A 61 9.91 4.30 -4.22
N GLN A 62 9.17 4.28 -5.33
CA GLN A 62 9.61 3.85 -6.66
C GLN A 62 10.49 2.58 -6.60
N GLU A 63 11.77 2.71 -6.97
CA GLU A 63 12.72 1.59 -7.04
C GLU A 63 13.18 1.06 -5.68
N THR A 64 12.89 1.77 -4.59
CA THR A 64 13.27 1.34 -3.23
C THR A 64 12.25 0.38 -2.60
N ILE A 65 11.02 0.32 -3.12
CA ILE A 65 9.97 -0.57 -2.63
C ILE A 65 9.72 -1.71 -3.61
N THR A 66 9.64 -2.92 -3.06
CA THR A 66 9.35 -4.12 -3.86
C THR A 66 7.87 -4.48 -3.80
N TYR A 67 7.37 -5.18 -4.82
CA TYR A 67 6.02 -5.70 -4.84
C TYR A 67 5.73 -6.60 -3.61
N ARG A 68 6.72 -7.38 -3.15
CA ARG A 68 6.67 -8.17 -1.91
C ARG A 68 6.41 -7.29 -0.69
N GLN A 69 7.13 -6.19 -0.55
CA GLN A 69 6.92 -5.25 0.55
C GLN A 69 5.53 -4.62 0.48
N ILE A 70 5.08 -4.17 -0.69
CA ILE A 70 3.72 -3.63 -0.85
C ILE A 70 2.67 -4.67 -0.43
N ALA A 71 2.82 -5.93 -0.85
CA ALA A 71 1.91 -7.00 -0.47
C ALA A 71 1.85 -7.20 1.05
N LEU A 72 3.01 -7.26 1.71
CA LEU A 72 3.14 -7.37 3.16
C LEU A 72 2.49 -6.19 3.88
N LEU A 73 2.69 -4.97 3.38
CA LEU A 73 2.10 -3.75 3.93
C LEU A 73 0.58 -3.77 3.84
N LEU A 74 0.05 -4.09 2.66
CA LEU A 74 -1.40 -4.19 2.45
C LEU A 74 -2.01 -5.29 3.33
N ARG A 75 -1.31 -6.41 3.51
CA ARG A 75 -1.74 -7.48 4.42
C ARG A 75 -1.75 -7.01 5.88
N LYS A 76 -0.71 -6.27 6.30
CA LYS A 76 -0.65 -5.62 7.62
C LYS A 76 -1.79 -4.62 7.83
N LEU A 77 -2.25 -3.95 6.76
CA LEU A 77 -3.41 -3.04 6.78
C LEU A 77 -4.78 -3.74 6.84
N GLY A 78 -4.80 -5.08 6.78
CA GLY A 78 -6.02 -5.88 6.86
C GLY A 78 -6.78 -5.98 5.54
N TYR A 79 -6.13 -5.69 4.40
CA TYR A 79 -6.72 -5.99 3.09
C TYR A 79 -6.72 -7.50 2.83
N ALA A 80 -7.75 -7.99 2.15
CA ALA A 80 -7.84 -9.39 1.76
C ALA A 80 -6.83 -9.72 0.64
N ASP A 81 -6.33 -10.95 0.60
CA ASP A 81 -5.33 -11.40 -0.37
C ASP A 81 -5.75 -11.12 -1.83
N ARG A 82 -7.05 -11.25 -2.12
CA ARG A 82 -7.63 -10.90 -3.42
C ARG A 82 -7.46 -9.42 -3.79
N ASP A 83 -7.72 -8.51 -2.84
CA ASP A 83 -7.57 -7.07 -3.05
C ASP A 83 -6.10 -6.68 -3.17
N ILE A 84 -5.21 -7.38 -2.46
CA ILE A 84 -3.76 -7.23 -2.56
C ILE A 84 -3.29 -7.65 -3.94
N ALA A 85 -3.72 -8.82 -4.42
CA ALA A 85 -3.39 -9.33 -5.75
C ALA A 85 -3.81 -8.35 -6.86
N VAL A 86 -5.03 -7.80 -6.76
CA VAL A 86 -5.53 -6.79 -7.70
C VAL A 86 -4.68 -5.51 -7.66
N ALA A 87 -4.31 -5.04 -6.46
CA ALA A 87 -3.47 -3.87 -6.30
C ALA A 87 -2.08 -4.05 -6.89
N LEU A 88 -1.45 -5.19 -6.62
CA LEU A 88 -0.14 -5.53 -7.17
C LEU A 88 -0.17 -5.63 -8.69
N HIS A 89 -1.19 -6.28 -9.26
CA HIS A 89 -1.31 -6.40 -10.71
C HIS A 89 -1.56 -5.04 -11.37
N ALA A 90 -2.27 -4.13 -10.70
CA ALA A 90 -2.48 -2.76 -11.18
C ALA A 90 -1.19 -1.92 -11.15
N SER A 91 -0.39 -2.00 -10.08
CA SER A 91 0.86 -1.25 -9.94
C SER A 91 2.03 -1.88 -10.71
N TYR A 92 2.03 -3.21 -10.82
CA TYR A 92 3.05 -4.00 -11.51
C TYR A 92 2.39 -4.94 -12.53
N PRO A 93 2.01 -4.43 -13.72
CA PRO A 93 1.37 -5.24 -14.76
C PRO A 93 2.28 -6.37 -15.28
N GLN A 94 3.59 -6.29 -15.02
CA GLN A 94 4.58 -7.31 -15.35
C GLN A 94 4.59 -8.50 -14.39
N LEU A 95 3.93 -8.41 -13.22
CA LEU A 95 3.82 -9.55 -12.29
C LEU A 95 2.87 -10.59 -12.87
N THR A 96 3.33 -11.84 -12.91
CA THR A 96 2.48 -12.95 -13.27
C THR A 96 1.59 -13.33 -12.09
N THR A 97 0.52 -14.07 -12.37
CA THR A 97 -0.33 -14.64 -11.32
C THR A 97 0.47 -15.53 -10.37
N GLN A 98 1.51 -16.22 -10.85
CA GLN A 98 2.39 -17.04 -10.03
C GLN A 98 3.24 -16.20 -9.07
N ASP A 99 3.81 -15.08 -9.52
CA ASP A 99 4.58 -14.18 -8.65
C ASP A 99 3.75 -13.66 -7.48
N VAL A 100 2.45 -13.41 -7.73
CA VAL A 100 1.50 -12.95 -6.73
C VAL A 100 1.06 -14.09 -5.81
N ASP A 101 0.82 -15.28 -6.35
CA ASP A 101 0.44 -16.48 -5.59
C ASP A 101 1.55 -16.90 -4.61
N GLU A 102 2.82 -16.82 -5.03
CA GLU A 102 3.98 -17.09 -4.17
C GLU A 102 4.05 -16.18 -2.93
N LEU A 103 3.45 -14.97 -2.98
CA LEU A 103 3.38 -14.06 -1.83
C LEU A 103 2.44 -14.55 -0.73
N PHE A 104 1.47 -15.38 -1.10
CA PHE A 104 0.44 -15.91 -0.20
C PHE A 104 0.71 -17.35 0.22
N ILE A 105 1.58 -18.06 -0.51
CA ILE A 105 1.99 -19.44 -0.19
C ILE A 105 3.09 -19.48 0.90
N ALA A 106 3.86 -18.41 1.08
CA ALA A 106 4.93 -18.38 2.09
C ALA A 106 4.37 -18.32 3.54
N PRO A 107 4.71 -19.28 4.42
CA PRO A 107 4.25 -19.36 5.81
C PRO A 107 4.88 -18.31 6.75
#